data_AF-A0A1T4NS94-F1
#
_entry.id   AF-A0A1T4NS94-F1
#
_cell.length_a   1.000
_cell.length_b   1.000
_cell.length_c   1.000
_cell.angle_alpha   90.00
_cell.angle_beta   90.00
_cell.angle_gamma   90.00
#
_symmetry.space_group_name_H-M   'P 1'
#
loop_
_entity.id
_entity.type
_entity.pdbx_description
1 polymer ?
#
loop_
_entity_poly.entity_id
_entity_poly.type
_entity_poly.pdbx_seq_one_letter_code
_entity_poly.pdbx_strand_id
1 'polypeptide(L)'
;MKNLKKAIFAISAILTFSFAQKTFAAEFSEAENTLISEIFDFRLTLRSYATADECIEKIISYRESINEKINSFSEEAQIVCTNMLATAQYNCEYEKDMHSPKMEPILRPQYERLTKYSEGKTAETLNPWFVLTSADITNSMMQFLPRSASITVGLQEKKDYAVVVKNNPQMPFALTLSGWWYYYAPAVGGGSNSKAGEFFKKAQKYAVSSYDKYYCNINLAQFYFEQKDTQKCGIYMEEAEKVLPGTRYVELLKKMNKIGYSLFDYNMNSRREKIDKKLLKQ
;
A
#
# COMPACT_ATOMS: atom_id res chain seq x y z
N MET A 1 -9.98 70.34 -13.07
CA MET A 1 -9.23 70.01 -14.32
C MET A 1 -8.23 68.94 -13.96
N LYS A 2 -8.45 67.69 -14.43
CA LYS A 2 -7.70 67.04 -15.54
C LYS A 2 -6.23 66.81 -15.16
N ASN A 3 -5.58 65.64 -15.16
CA ASN A 3 -5.78 64.28 -15.69
C ASN A 3 -4.78 63.37 -14.93
N LEU A 4 -5.14 62.18 -14.43
CA LEU A 4 -5.02 60.87 -15.10
C LEU A 4 -3.70 60.59 -15.85
N LYS A 5 -2.80 59.80 -15.26
CA LYS A 5 -2.01 58.67 -15.86
C LYS A 5 -1.54 57.77 -14.68
N LYS A 6 -2.21 56.65 -14.35
CA LYS A 6 -1.96 55.28 -14.86
C LYS A 6 -0.47 55.00 -15.11
N ALA A 7 0.18 54.16 -14.30
CA ALA A 7 0.26 52.69 -14.47
C ALA A 7 1.56 52.12 -13.85
N ILE A 8 1.40 50.95 -13.22
CA ILE A 8 2.39 49.84 -13.11
C ILE A 8 3.60 50.06 -12.19
N PHE A 9 3.59 49.38 -11.04
CA PHE A 9 4.62 48.38 -10.76
C PHE A 9 4.00 47.30 -9.86
N ALA A 10 3.62 46.20 -10.49
CA ALA A 10 3.19 44.99 -9.80
C ALA A 10 4.40 44.40 -9.08
N ILE A 11 4.30 44.27 -7.75
CA ILE A 11 5.23 43.53 -6.93
C ILE A 11 5.08 42.05 -7.32
N SER A 12 5.88 41.60 -8.28
CA SER A 12 6.07 40.18 -8.56
C SER A 12 7.08 39.62 -7.56
N ALA A 13 6.64 39.48 -6.31
CA ALA A 13 7.28 38.56 -5.38
C ALA A 13 6.72 37.16 -5.69
N ILE A 14 7.24 36.53 -6.74
CA ILE A 14 7.16 35.07 -6.86
C ILE A 14 8.01 34.55 -5.71
N LEU A 15 7.37 34.31 -4.57
CA LEU A 15 7.89 33.43 -3.53
C LEU A 15 7.92 32.04 -4.16
N THR A 16 9.00 31.74 -4.89
CA THR A 16 9.43 30.37 -5.11
C THR A 16 9.72 29.81 -3.73
N PHE A 17 8.73 29.14 -3.14
CA PHE A 17 8.96 28.15 -2.10
C PHE A 17 9.82 27.05 -2.73
N SER A 18 11.11 27.33 -2.82
CA SER A 18 12.13 26.32 -3.02
C SER A 18 12.18 25.58 -1.70
N PHE A 19 11.26 24.63 -1.50
CA PHE A 19 11.54 23.54 -0.59
C PHE A 19 12.87 22.98 -1.07
N ALA A 20 13.91 23.16 -0.27
CA ALA A 20 15.12 22.39 -0.41
C ALA A 20 14.71 20.92 -0.19
N GLN A 21 14.25 20.28 -1.27
CA GLN A 21 14.14 18.84 -1.33
C GLN A 21 15.55 18.36 -1.05
N LYS A 22 15.74 17.72 0.09
CA LYS A 22 16.86 16.80 0.25
C LYS A 22 16.70 15.80 -0.88
N THR A 23 17.48 15.98 -1.92
CA THR A 23 17.54 15.07 -3.06
C THR A 23 17.86 13.70 -2.49
N PHE A 24 16.91 12.77 -2.62
CA PHE A 24 17.17 11.36 -2.42
C PHE A 24 18.28 10.95 -3.39
N ALA A 25 19.13 10.01 -2.99
CA ALA A 25 20.25 9.57 -3.82
C ALA A 25 19.82 8.86 -5.13
N ALA A 26 18.54 8.51 -5.29
CA ALA A 26 17.96 8.09 -6.56
C ALA A 26 16.50 8.55 -6.69
N GLU A 27 16.27 9.73 -7.28
CA GLU A 27 14.97 10.03 -7.86
C GLU A 27 14.77 9.12 -9.07
N PHE A 28 13.66 8.39 -9.09
CA PHE A 28 13.26 7.64 -10.27
C PHE A 28 12.93 8.61 -11.40
N SER A 29 13.29 8.20 -12.62
CA SER A 29 12.91 8.90 -13.85
C SER A 29 11.39 9.01 -13.99
N GLU A 30 10.94 9.88 -14.88
CA GLU A 30 9.52 9.99 -15.23
C GLU A 30 8.97 8.65 -15.72
N ALA A 31 9.70 7.95 -16.59
CA ALA A 31 9.29 6.65 -17.13
C ALA A 31 9.12 5.58 -16.04
N GLU A 32 10.01 5.55 -15.05
CA GLU A 32 9.93 4.65 -13.90
C GLU A 32 8.70 4.97 -13.03
N ASN A 33 8.47 6.25 -12.71
CA ASN A 33 7.28 6.67 -11.94
C ASN A 33 5.97 6.43 -12.68
N THR A 34 5.96 6.61 -14.01
CA THR A 34 4.80 6.29 -14.85
C THR A 34 4.48 4.80 -14.78
N LEU A 35 5.47 3.92 -14.92
CA LEU A 35 5.21 2.47 -14.83
C LEU A 35 4.74 2.06 -13.43
N ILE A 36 5.32 2.63 -12.37
CA ILE A 36 4.85 2.35 -10.99
C ILE A 36 3.37 2.73 -10.85
N SER A 37 2.96 3.87 -11.40
CA SER A 37 1.57 4.31 -11.40
C SER A 37 0.67 3.37 -12.21
N GLU A 38 1.12 2.96 -13.41
CA GLU A 38 0.42 1.98 -14.25
C GLU A 38 0.24 0.63 -13.53
N ILE A 39 1.24 0.16 -12.77
CA ILE A 39 1.15 -1.07 -11.99
C ILE A 39 0.15 -0.91 -10.84
N PHE A 40 0.08 0.25 -10.17
CA PHE A 40 -0.95 0.50 -9.16
C PHE A 40 -2.36 0.46 -9.77
N ASP A 41 -2.56 1.11 -10.92
CA ASP A 41 -3.85 1.07 -11.60
C ASP A 41 -4.21 -0.36 -12.03
N PHE A 42 -3.26 -1.11 -12.58
CA PHE A 42 -3.44 -2.54 -12.86
C PHE A 42 -3.82 -3.33 -11.60
N ARG A 43 -3.14 -3.11 -10.47
CA ARG A 43 -3.47 -3.78 -9.20
C ARG A 43 -4.88 -3.46 -8.71
N LEU A 44 -5.40 -2.27 -9.02
CA LEU A 44 -6.78 -1.92 -8.72
C LEU A 44 -7.75 -2.73 -9.59
N THR A 45 -7.47 -2.85 -10.90
CA THR A 45 -8.35 -3.61 -11.82
C THR A 45 -8.45 -5.09 -11.47
N LEU A 46 -7.45 -5.65 -10.78
CA LEU A 46 -7.50 -7.03 -10.28
C LEU A 46 -8.73 -7.31 -9.41
N ARG A 47 -9.28 -6.30 -8.72
CA ARG A 47 -10.47 -6.43 -7.87
C ARG A 47 -11.78 -6.61 -8.63
N SER A 48 -11.76 -6.40 -9.93
CA SER A 48 -12.92 -6.57 -10.82
C SER A 48 -13.04 -7.98 -11.40
N TYR A 49 -11.98 -8.80 -11.32
CA TYR A 49 -12.03 -10.17 -11.80
C TYR A 49 -12.84 -11.07 -10.87
N ALA A 50 -13.50 -12.08 -11.44
CA ALA A 50 -14.47 -12.89 -10.70
C ALA A 50 -13.79 -13.85 -9.73
N THR A 51 -12.60 -14.36 -10.07
CA THR A 51 -11.90 -15.38 -9.30
C THR A 51 -10.44 -15.02 -9.04
N ALA A 52 -9.85 -15.61 -8.00
CA ALA A 52 -8.42 -15.45 -7.71
C ALA A 52 -7.54 -16.03 -8.83
N ASP A 53 -7.96 -17.13 -9.47
CA ASP A 53 -7.24 -17.74 -10.59
C ASP A 53 -7.19 -16.81 -11.80
N GLU A 54 -8.31 -16.16 -12.14
CA GLU A 54 -8.35 -15.14 -13.20
C GLU A 54 -7.41 -13.95 -12.88
N CYS A 55 -7.37 -13.49 -11.61
CA CYS A 55 -6.42 -12.47 -11.20
C CYS A 55 -4.96 -12.90 -11.44
N ILE A 56 -4.62 -14.15 -11.08
CA ILE A 56 -3.25 -14.68 -11.24
C ILE A 56 -2.86 -14.74 -12.71
N GLU A 57 -3.72 -15.24 -13.59
CA GLU A 57 -3.49 -15.28 -15.04
C GLU A 57 -3.23 -13.88 -15.61
N LYS A 58 -4.01 -12.89 -15.17
CA LYS A 58 -3.85 -11.49 -15.60
C LYS A 58 -2.54 -10.88 -15.10
N ILE A 59 -2.09 -11.22 -13.89
CA ILE A 59 -0.80 -10.75 -13.37
C ILE A 59 0.36 -11.34 -14.19
N ILE A 60 0.30 -12.62 -14.52
CA ILE A 60 1.34 -13.28 -15.34
C ILE A 60 1.41 -12.62 -16.71
N SER A 61 0.27 -12.49 -17.40
CA SER A 61 0.22 -11.85 -18.72
C SER A 61 0.68 -10.38 -18.69
N TYR A 62 0.27 -9.61 -17.68
CA TYR A 62 0.71 -8.22 -17.56
C TYR A 62 2.21 -8.13 -17.30
N ARG A 63 2.77 -8.98 -16.43
CA ARG A 63 4.22 -9.05 -16.16
C ARG A 63 5.02 -9.30 -17.44
N GLU A 64 4.58 -10.25 -18.27
CA GLU A 64 5.22 -10.53 -19.56
C GLU A 64 5.16 -9.31 -20.49
N SER A 65 4.00 -8.62 -20.54
CA SER A 65 3.81 -7.47 -21.42
C SER A 65 4.70 -6.26 -21.11
N ILE A 66 5.11 -6.10 -19.84
CA ILE A 66 5.96 -4.98 -19.39
C ILE A 66 7.41 -5.39 -19.12
N ASN A 67 7.80 -6.64 -19.37
CA ASN A 67 9.10 -7.18 -19.00
C ASN A 67 10.27 -6.41 -19.62
N GLU A 68 10.20 -6.13 -20.92
CA GLU A 68 11.22 -5.33 -21.62
C GLU A 68 11.33 -3.91 -21.07
N LYS A 69 10.18 -3.28 -20.74
CA LYS A 69 10.13 -1.94 -20.14
C LYS A 69 10.81 -1.96 -18.77
N ILE A 70 10.50 -2.94 -17.92
CA ILE A 70 11.15 -3.13 -16.62
C ILE A 70 12.67 -3.32 -16.78
N ASN A 71 13.10 -4.19 -17.68
CA ASN A 71 14.53 -4.49 -17.88
C ASN A 71 15.36 -3.28 -18.34
N SER A 72 14.71 -2.25 -18.90
CA SER A 72 15.37 -1.00 -19.28
C SER A 72 15.61 -0.03 -18.11
N PHE A 73 15.02 -0.28 -16.94
CA PHE A 73 15.09 0.61 -15.77
C PHE A 73 16.29 0.31 -14.86
N SER A 74 16.52 1.21 -13.89
CA SER A 74 17.50 0.98 -12.83
C SER A 74 17.18 -0.32 -12.05
N GLU A 75 18.20 -0.97 -11.49
CA GLU A 75 18.00 -2.18 -10.68
C GLU A 75 16.99 -1.95 -9.54
N GLU A 76 17.02 -0.77 -8.92
CA GLU A 76 16.09 -0.41 -7.85
C GLU A 76 14.65 -0.34 -8.35
N ALA A 77 14.39 0.36 -9.46
CA ALA A 77 13.05 0.45 -10.03
C ALA A 77 12.54 -0.89 -10.56
N GLN A 78 13.45 -1.74 -11.07
CA GLN A 78 13.11 -3.11 -11.41
C GLN A 78 12.58 -3.87 -10.20
N ILE A 79 13.29 -3.79 -9.06
CA ILE A 79 12.87 -4.44 -7.81
C ILE A 79 11.51 -3.89 -7.35
N VAL A 80 11.29 -2.58 -7.41
CA VAL A 80 9.99 -1.98 -7.09
C VAL A 80 8.87 -2.59 -7.93
N CYS A 81 9.02 -2.59 -9.25
CA CYS A 81 7.99 -3.09 -10.16
C CYS A 81 7.73 -4.58 -9.94
N THR A 82 8.78 -5.39 -9.78
CA THR A 82 8.62 -6.84 -9.57
C THR A 82 8.06 -7.17 -8.19
N ASN A 83 8.41 -6.42 -7.15
CA ASN A 83 7.81 -6.53 -5.81
C ASN A 83 6.30 -6.29 -5.86
N MET A 84 5.85 -5.20 -6.51
CA MET A 84 4.42 -4.87 -6.61
C MET A 84 3.61 -5.99 -7.27
N LEU A 85 4.14 -6.59 -8.34
CA LEU A 85 3.48 -7.71 -9.04
C LEU A 85 3.56 -9.02 -8.26
N ALA A 86 4.67 -9.30 -7.58
CA ALA A 86 4.82 -10.49 -6.75
C ALA A 86 3.85 -10.44 -5.56
N THR A 87 3.75 -9.31 -4.86
CA THR A 87 2.79 -9.12 -3.77
C THR A 87 1.34 -9.23 -4.26
N ALA A 88 1.03 -8.69 -5.45
CA ALA A 88 -0.30 -8.85 -6.05
C ALA A 88 -0.63 -10.32 -6.31
N GLN A 89 0.31 -11.10 -6.86
CA GLN A 89 0.12 -12.52 -7.14
C GLN A 89 -0.01 -13.32 -5.84
N TYR A 90 0.87 -13.05 -4.87
CA TYR A 90 0.80 -13.63 -3.53
C TYR A 90 -0.57 -13.39 -2.89
N ASN A 91 -1.11 -12.16 -2.95
CA ASN A 91 -2.42 -11.86 -2.36
C ASN A 91 -3.56 -12.64 -3.01
N CYS A 92 -3.48 -12.93 -4.32
CA CYS A 92 -4.48 -13.74 -5.00
C CYS A 92 -4.35 -15.23 -4.62
N GLU A 93 -3.13 -15.75 -4.53
CA GLU A 93 -2.89 -17.11 -4.02
C GLU A 93 -3.36 -17.26 -2.57
N TYR A 94 -3.07 -16.28 -1.71
CA TYR A 94 -3.53 -16.22 -0.34
C TYR A 94 -5.06 -16.15 -0.28
N GLU A 95 -5.72 -15.37 -1.14
CA GLU A 95 -7.19 -15.30 -1.21
C GLU A 95 -7.80 -16.67 -1.52
N LYS A 96 -7.21 -17.43 -2.44
CA LYS A 96 -7.64 -18.78 -2.82
C LYS A 96 -7.44 -19.80 -1.69
N ASP A 97 -6.24 -19.82 -1.12
CA ASP A 97 -5.88 -20.72 -0.02
C ASP A 97 -4.76 -20.08 0.82
N MET A 98 -5.07 -19.80 2.08
CA MET A 98 -4.12 -19.19 3.01
C MET A 98 -2.93 -20.10 3.35
N HIS A 99 -2.98 -21.37 2.97
CA HIS A 99 -1.91 -22.35 3.13
C HIS A 99 -1.30 -22.77 1.79
N SER A 100 -1.61 -22.06 0.69
CA SER A 100 -1.12 -22.39 -0.65
C SER A 100 0.41 -22.53 -0.69
N PRO A 101 0.96 -23.67 -1.14
CA PRO A 101 2.40 -23.90 -1.23
C PRO A 101 3.07 -23.02 -2.29
N LYS A 102 2.29 -22.30 -3.11
CA LYS A 102 2.79 -21.41 -4.16
C LYS A 102 3.17 -20.03 -3.64
N MET A 103 2.69 -19.63 -2.46
CA MET A 103 2.91 -18.29 -1.90
C MET A 103 4.39 -18.01 -1.66
N GLU A 104 5.08 -18.91 -0.99
CA GLU A 104 6.48 -18.71 -0.63
C GLU A 104 7.41 -18.72 -1.86
N PRO A 105 7.25 -19.61 -2.86
CA PRO A 105 7.96 -19.53 -4.14
C PRO A 105 7.78 -18.20 -4.92
N ILE A 106 6.64 -17.51 -4.78
CA ILE A 106 6.42 -16.21 -5.41
C ILE A 106 7.28 -15.12 -4.73
N LEU A 107 7.35 -15.16 -3.40
CA LEU A 107 7.95 -14.10 -2.60
C LEU A 107 9.46 -14.27 -2.38
N ARG A 108 9.94 -15.50 -2.16
CA ARG A 108 11.34 -15.75 -1.78
C ARG A 108 12.36 -15.20 -2.77
N PRO A 109 12.22 -15.36 -4.10
CA PRO A 109 13.15 -14.75 -5.05
C PRO A 109 13.22 -13.22 -4.91
N GLN A 110 12.09 -12.56 -4.63
CA GLN A 110 12.06 -11.11 -4.42
C GLN A 110 12.70 -10.73 -3.09
N TYR A 111 12.43 -11.50 -2.03
CA TYR A 111 13.02 -11.31 -0.71
C TYR A 111 14.55 -11.45 -0.71
N GLU A 112 15.09 -12.45 -1.41
CA GLU A 112 16.54 -12.62 -1.57
C GLU A 112 17.14 -11.47 -2.38
N ARG A 113 16.48 -11.07 -3.48
CA ARG A 113 16.93 -9.96 -4.34
C ARG A 113 16.96 -8.62 -3.59
N LEU A 114 15.88 -8.27 -2.88
CA LEU A 114 15.82 -7.00 -2.13
C LEU A 114 16.80 -7.00 -0.95
N THR A 115 17.03 -8.15 -0.30
CA THR A 115 17.98 -8.24 0.82
C THR A 115 19.39 -7.95 0.35
N LYS A 116 19.80 -8.60 -0.75
CA LYS A 116 21.11 -8.37 -1.38
C LYS A 116 21.26 -6.92 -1.85
N TYR A 117 20.24 -6.36 -2.52
CA TYR A 117 20.30 -4.97 -2.99
C TYR A 117 20.43 -3.97 -1.82
N SER A 118 19.86 -4.28 -0.66
CA SER A 118 19.84 -3.40 0.51
C SER A 118 21.10 -3.48 1.38
N GLU A 119 22.06 -4.36 1.05
CA GLU A 119 23.30 -4.50 1.82
C GLU A 119 24.06 -3.16 1.88
N GLY A 120 24.32 -2.68 3.10
CA GLY A 120 25.01 -1.41 3.33
C GLY A 120 24.19 -0.15 3.05
N LYS A 121 22.91 -0.27 2.69
CA LYS A 121 22.00 0.85 2.42
C LYS A 121 21.05 1.12 3.59
N THR A 122 20.54 2.33 3.67
CA THR A 122 19.53 2.74 4.65
C THR A 122 18.31 3.35 3.95
N ALA A 123 17.19 3.47 4.67
CA ALA A 123 15.97 4.09 4.15
C ALA A 123 16.17 5.55 3.69
N GLU A 124 17.20 6.25 4.20
CA GLU A 124 17.57 7.59 3.74
C GLU A 124 18.24 7.59 2.37
N THR A 125 18.89 6.50 1.99
CA THR A 125 19.64 6.36 0.73
C THR A 125 18.83 5.73 -0.39
N LEU A 126 17.76 5.01 -0.04
CA LEU A 126 16.89 4.29 -0.95
C LEU A 126 15.71 5.17 -1.42
N ASN A 127 15.17 4.85 -2.59
CA ASN A 127 13.94 5.43 -3.08
C ASN A 127 12.76 5.03 -2.16
N PRO A 128 11.83 5.93 -1.84
CA PRO A 128 10.69 5.61 -0.98
C PRO A 128 9.86 4.43 -1.51
N TRP A 129 9.70 4.27 -2.84
CA TRP A 129 8.98 3.12 -3.39
C TRP A 129 9.68 1.81 -3.14
N PHE A 130 11.01 1.78 -3.18
CA PHE A 130 11.80 0.60 -2.84
C PHE A 130 11.56 0.19 -1.39
N VAL A 131 11.66 1.15 -0.46
CA VAL A 131 11.46 0.88 0.97
C VAL A 131 10.07 0.29 1.22
N LEU A 132 9.02 0.91 0.66
CA LEU A 132 7.64 0.52 0.93
C LEU A 132 7.26 -0.81 0.26
N THR A 133 7.66 -1.03 -1.00
CA THR A 133 7.32 -2.28 -1.71
C THR A 133 8.17 -3.46 -1.24
N SER A 134 9.39 -3.21 -0.75
CA SER A 134 10.20 -4.25 -0.10
C SER A 134 9.60 -4.68 1.22
N ALA A 135 8.98 -3.75 1.96
CA ALA A 135 8.26 -4.07 3.19
C ALA A 135 7.00 -4.91 2.92
N ASP A 136 6.29 -4.71 1.80
CA ASP A 136 5.18 -5.59 1.38
C ASP A 136 5.65 -7.06 1.22
N ILE A 137 6.77 -7.27 0.52
CA ILE A 137 7.38 -8.61 0.34
C ILE A 137 7.81 -9.19 1.69
N THR A 138 8.49 -8.38 2.47
CA THR A 138 9.12 -8.79 3.72
C THR A 138 8.09 -9.15 4.79
N ASN A 139 7.02 -8.35 4.93
CA ASN A 139 5.87 -8.67 5.77
C ASN A 139 5.20 -9.97 5.36
N SER A 140 4.97 -10.15 4.06
CA SER A 140 4.35 -11.37 3.53
C SER A 140 5.23 -12.62 3.73
N MET A 141 6.56 -12.43 3.76
CA MET A 141 7.52 -13.49 4.07
C MET A 141 7.57 -13.86 5.55
N MET A 142 7.19 -12.97 6.48
CA MET A 142 7.33 -13.23 7.93
C MET A 142 6.66 -14.51 8.42
N GLN A 143 5.61 -14.98 7.75
CA GLN A 143 4.93 -16.24 8.07
C GLN A 143 5.77 -17.48 7.75
N PHE A 144 6.76 -17.35 6.88
CA PHE A 144 7.70 -18.39 6.47
C PHE A 144 9.06 -18.26 7.14
N LEU A 145 9.29 -17.16 7.87
CA LEU A 145 10.55 -16.90 8.57
C LEU A 145 10.51 -17.41 10.02
N PRO A 146 11.68 -17.72 10.62
CA PRO A 146 11.77 -17.95 12.05
C PRO A 146 11.25 -16.75 12.85
N ARG A 147 10.55 -17.01 13.96
CA ARG A 147 9.90 -15.97 14.77
C ARG A 147 10.83 -14.82 15.20
N SER A 148 12.08 -15.11 15.51
CA SER A 148 13.08 -14.09 15.88
C SER A 148 13.41 -13.15 14.72
N ALA A 149 13.50 -13.66 13.49
CA ALA A 149 13.70 -12.86 12.29
C ALA A 149 12.50 -11.93 12.06
N SER A 150 11.27 -12.44 12.19
CA SER A 150 10.04 -11.64 11.99
C SER A 150 9.94 -10.46 12.95
N ILE A 151 10.37 -10.60 14.21
CA ILE A 151 10.37 -9.49 15.19
C ILE A 151 11.39 -8.40 14.78
N THR A 152 12.61 -8.80 14.42
CA THR A 152 13.67 -7.86 14.00
C THR A 152 13.22 -7.05 12.80
N VAL A 153 12.65 -7.73 11.81
CA VAL A 153 12.11 -7.13 10.60
C VAL A 153 11.00 -6.13 10.93
N GLY A 154 10.00 -6.52 11.72
CA GLY A 154 8.88 -5.62 12.06
C GLY A 154 9.32 -4.35 12.79
N LEU A 155 10.37 -4.41 13.63
CA LEU A 155 10.93 -3.22 14.27
C LEU A 155 11.73 -2.34 13.30
N GLN A 156 12.39 -2.94 12.31
CA GLN A 156 13.12 -2.20 11.29
C GLN A 156 12.16 -1.44 10.36
N GLU A 157 11.08 -2.08 9.91
CA GLU A 157 10.06 -1.44 9.07
C GLU A 157 9.45 -0.21 9.72
N LYS A 158 9.21 -0.23 11.04
CA LYS A 158 8.76 0.96 11.78
C LYS A 158 9.68 2.15 11.57
N LYS A 159 11.00 1.92 11.62
CA LYS A 159 12.01 2.96 11.46
C LYS A 159 12.03 3.44 10.01
N ASP A 160 12.00 2.52 9.07
CA ASP A 160 12.07 2.83 7.64
C ASP A 160 10.82 3.61 7.18
N TYR A 161 9.62 3.20 7.62
CA TYR A 161 8.39 3.96 7.40
C TYR A 161 8.45 5.35 8.00
N ALA A 162 9.02 5.51 9.20
CA ALA A 162 9.18 6.82 9.82
C ALA A 162 10.11 7.74 9.01
N VAL A 163 11.20 7.20 8.43
CA VAL A 163 12.08 7.92 7.51
C VAL A 163 11.33 8.34 6.26
N VAL A 164 10.62 7.41 5.61
CA VAL A 164 9.86 7.69 4.38
C VAL A 164 8.77 8.73 4.63
N VAL A 165 7.96 8.60 5.69
CA VAL A 165 6.89 9.55 6.04
C VAL A 165 7.45 10.93 6.39
N LYS A 166 8.57 10.99 7.11
CA LYS A 166 9.20 12.28 7.46
C LYS A 166 9.58 13.06 6.19
N ASN A 167 10.12 12.36 5.20
CA ASN A 167 10.60 12.97 3.97
C ASN A 167 9.49 13.12 2.90
N ASN A 168 8.44 12.30 2.98
CA ASN A 168 7.32 12.26 2.03
C ASN A 168 5.97 12.31 2.80
N PRO A 169 5.69 13.42 3.52
CA PRO A 169 4.59 13.47 4.49
C PRO A 169 3.18 13.40 3.88
N GLN A 170 3.08 13.47 2.55
CA GLN A 170 1.84 13.43 1.79
C GLN A 170 1.69 12.13 0.97
N MET A 171 2.62 11.18 1.06
CA MET A 171 2.58 9.94 0.28
C MET A 171 1.54 8.97 0.86
N PRO A 172 0.38 8.74 0.21
CA PRO A 172 -0.73 7.97 0.80
C PRO A 172 -0.36 6.53 1.09
N PHE A 173 0.46 5.91 0.24
CA PHE A 173 0.93 4.55 0.41
C PHE A 173 1.79 4.39 1.68
N ALA A 174 2.75 5.29 1.91
CA ALA A 174 3.58 5.28 3.12
C ALA A 174 2.76 5.48 4.41
N LEU A 175 1.78 6.39 4.35
CA LEU A 175 0.88 6.67 5.46
C LEU A 175 -0.01 5.46 5.76
N THR A 176 -0.49 4.78 4.72
CA THR A 176 -1.30 3.56 4.84
C THR A 176 -0.50 2.43 5.50
N LEU A 177 0.71 2.13 5.01
CA LEU A 177 1.57 1.09 5.59
C LEU A 177 1.95 1.40 7.05
N SER A 178 2.21 2.68 7.37
CA SER A 178 2.41 3.13 8.75
C SER A 178 1.18 2.86 9.62
N GLY A 179 -0.02 3.15 9.10
CA GLY A 179 -1.28 2.87 9.79
C GLY A 179 -1.46 1.39 10.11
N TRP A 180 -1.20 0.52 9.14
CA TRP A 180 -1.23 -0.94 9.31
C TRP A 180 -0.23 -1.41 10.36
N TRP A 181 1.00 -0.90 10.32
CA TRP A 181 2.02 -1.23 11.32
C TRP A 181 1.56 -0.86 12.74
N TYR A 182 1.05 0.37 12.93
CA TYR A 182 0.57 0.82 14.24
C TYR A 182 -0.65 0.02 14.73
N TYR A 183 -1.49 -0.47 13.83
CA TYR A 183 -2.66 -1.27 14.19
C TYR A 183 -2.25 -2.66 14.68
N TYR A 184 -1.35 -3.35 13.97
CA TYR A 184 -0.99 -4.74 14.30
C TYR A 184 0.15 -4.88 15.32
N ALA A 185 1.03 -3.88 15.43
CA ALA A 185 2.11 -3.96 16.39
C ALA A 185 1.57 -4.03 17.83
N PRO A 186 2.16 -4.84 18.71
CA PRO A 186 1.77 -4.85 20.10
C PRO A 186 2.11 -3.52 20.78
N ALA A 187 1.35 -3.12 21.79
CA ALA A 187 1.57 -1.87 22.52
C ALA A 187 3.01 -1.75 23.08
N VAL A 188 3.60 -2.86 23.56
CA VAL A 188 4.99 -2.91 24.04
C VAL A 188 6.01 -2.62 22.93
N GLY A 189 5.72 -2.95 21.68
CA GLY A 189 6.52 -2.58 20.50
C GLY A 189 6.26 -1.16 20.00
N GLY A 190 5.28 -0.47 20.61
CA GLY A 190 4.85 0.87 20.26
C GLY A 190 3.70 0.93 19.26
N GLY A 191 2.93 -0.16 19.10
CA GLY A 191 1.64 -0.12 18.39
C GLY A 191 0.62 0.78 19.10
N SER A 192 -0.34 1.30 18.33
CA SER A 192 -1.36 2.23 18.82
C SER A 192 -2.50 2.38 17.81
N ASN A 193 -3.70 1.92 18.18
CA ASN A 193 -4.90 2.08 17.34
C ASN A 193 -5.24 3.56 17.10
N SER A 194 -4.94 4.44 18.06
CA SER A 194 -5.13 5.89 17.88
C SER A 194 -4.24 6.41 16.75
N LYS A 195 -2.94 6.09 16.78
CA LYS A 195 -2.01 6.48 15.72
C LYS A 195 -2.38 5.85 14.39
N ALA A 196 -2.77 4.57 14.38
CA ALA A 196 -3.24 3.91 13.17
C ALA A 196 -4.37 4.71 12.49
N GLY A 197 -5.37 5.13 13.27
CA GLY A 197 -6.46 5.98 12.79
C GLY A 197 -6.01 7.34 12.26
N GLU A 198 -5.06 8.00 12.92
CA GLU A 198 -4.47 9.26 12.44
C GLU A 198 -3.77 9.07 11.08
N PHE A 199 -3.00 8.01 10.94
CA PHE A 199 -2.33 7.66 9.69
C PHE A 199 -3.31 7.34 8.56
N PHE A 200 -4.35 6.54 8.81
CA PHE A 200 -5.38 6.25 7.80
C PHE A 200 -6.15 7.50 7.36
N LYS A 201 -6.50 8.40 8.30
CA LYS A 201 -7.14 9.68 7.97
C LYS A 201 -6.23 10.56 7.12
N LYS A 202 -4.95 10.60 7.45
CA LYS A 202 -3.95 11.37 6.70
C LYS A 202 -3.73 10.78 5.30
N ALA A 203 -3.69 9.45 5.18
CA ALA A 203 -3.56 8.77 3.90
C ALA A 203 -4.74 9.12 2.97
N GLN A 204 -5.98 9.03 3.47
CA GLN A 204 -7.17 9.39 2.70
C GLN A 204 -7.17 10.86 2.29
N LYS A 205 -6.76 11.77 3.17
CA LYS A 205 -6.65 13.21 2.86
C LYS A 205 -5.74 13.48 1.65
N TYR A 206 -4.67 12.71 1.49
CA TYR A 206 -3.70 12.90 0.41
C TYR A 206 -3.90 11.94 -0.77
N ALA A 207 -4.94 11.10 -0.74
CA ALA A 207 -5.21 10.14 -1.80
C ALA A 207 -5.54 10.83 -3.13
N VAL A 208 -4.71 10.63 -4.15
CA VAL A 208 -4.88 11.26 -5.48
C VAL A 208 -5.35 10.24 -6.51
N SER A 209 -4.64 9.12 -6.64
CA SER A 209 -4.93 8.07 -7.61
C SER A 209 -6.20 7.30 -7.26
N SER A 210 -6.80 6.63 -8.25
CA SER A 210 -7.93 5.72 -8.00
C SER A 210 -7.53 4.60 -7.03
N TYR A 211 -6.31 4.07 -7.16
CA TYR A 211 -5.78 3.08 -6.24
C TYR A 211 -5.77 3.60 -4.80
N ASP A 212 -5.19 4.78 -4.57
CA ASP A 212 -5.10 5.38 -3.23
C ASP A 212 -6.50 5.63 -2.66
N LYS A 213 -7.39 6.25 -3.45
CA LYS A 213 -8.74 6.57 -3.01
C LYS A 213 -9.50 5.32 -2.59
N TYR A 214 -9.44 4.27 -3.42
CA TYR A 214 -10.09 3.00 -3.12
C TYR A 214 -9.57 2.41 -1.79
N TYR A 215 -8.27 2.15 -1.69
CA TYR A 215 -7.72 1.46 -0.52
C TYR A 215 -7.73 2.32 0.75
N CYS A 216 -7.52 3.64 0.66
CA CYS A 216 -7.61 4.51 1.83
C CYS A 216 -9.04 4.56 2.38
N ASN A 217 -10.05 4.59 1.51
CA ASN A 217 -11.46 4.52 1.91
C ASN A 217 -11.78 3.17 2.56
N ILE A 218 -11.34 2.05 1.98
CA ILE A 218 -11.51 0.72 2.60
C ILE A 218 -10.86 0.66 3.99
N ASN A 219 -9.61 1.10 4.13
CA ASN A 219 -8.91 1.05 5.40
C ASN A 219 -9.60 1.90 6.47
N LEU A 220 -10.07 3.10 6.11
CA LEU A 220 -10.85 3.93 7.03
C LEU A 220 -12.19 3.33 7.38
N ALA A 221 -12.92 2.80 6.41
CA ALA A 221 -14.21 2.16 6.65
C ALA A 221 -14.08 1.04 7.69
N GLN A 222 -13.11 0.15 7.48
CA GLN A 222 -12.86 -0.98 8.35
C GLN A 222 -12.32 -0.53 9.72
N PHE A 223 -11.61 0.60 9.78
CA PHE A 223 -11.14 1.15 11.04
C PHE A 223 -12.31 1.75 11.85
N TYR A 224 -13.27 2.41 11.20
CA TYR A 224 -14.48 2.88 11.85
C TYR A 224 -15.40 1.73 12.28
N PHE A 225 -15.42 0.63 11.54
CA PHE A 225 -16.10 -0.59 11.97
C PHE A 225 -15.56 -1.11 13.31
N GLU A 226 -14.23 -1.20 13.45
CA GLU A 226 -13.57 -1.57 14.72
C GLU A 226 -13.94 -0.61 15.87
N GLN A 227 -14.18 0.66 15.55
CA GLN A 227 -14.65 1.68 16.50
C GLN A 227 -16.16 1.64 16.78
N LYS A 228 -16.90 0.71 16.14
CA LYS A 228 -18.36 0.62 16.17
C LYS A 228 -19.08 1.87 15.61
N ASP A 229 -18.38 2.66 14.80
CA ASP A 229 -18.95 3.80 14.07
C ASP A 229 -19.47 3.31 12.71
N THR A 230 -20.64 2.67 12.72
CA THR A 230 -21.25 2.06 11.54
C THR A 230 -21.63 3.09 10.48
N GLN A 231 -21.95 4.32 10.89
CA GLN A 231 -22.26 5.41 9.97
C GLN A 231 -21.04 5.78 9.14
N LYS A 232 -19.90 6.06 9.78
CA LYS A 232 -18.67 6.37 9.03
C LYS A 232 -18.15 5.17 8.25
N CYS A 233 -18.26 3.96 8.81
CA CYS A 233 -17.97 2.75 8.05
C CYS A 233 -18.75 2.72 6.73
N GLY A 234 -20.07 2.92 6.77
CA GLY A 234 -20.92 2.94 5.57
C GLY A 234 -20.49 3.99 4.55
N ILE A 235 -20.26 5.24 4.99
CA ILE A 235 -19.83 6.35 4.12
C ILE A 235 -18.55 5.97 3.36
N TYR A 236 -17.52 5.50 4.06
CA TYR A 236 -16.26 5.18 3.39
C TYR A 236 -16.32 3.91 2.55
N MET A 237 -17.19 2.95 2.87
CA MET A 237 -17.47 1.81 1.98
C MET A 237 -18.10 2.31 0.66
N GLU A 238 -19.09 3.21 0.73
CA GLU A 238 -19.72 3.80 -0.46
C GLU A 238 -18.71 4.61 -1.30
N GLU A 239 -17.83 5.38 -0.65
CA GLU A 239 -16.77 6.11 -1.36
C GLU A 239 -15.78 5.17 -2.06
N ALA A 240 -15.48 3.99 -1.51
CA ALA A 240 -14.70 2.98 -2.21
C ALA A 240 -15.45 2.41 -3.42
N GLU A 241 -16.76 2.14 -3.29
CA GLU A 241 -17.60 1.65 -4.40
C GLU A 241 -17.74 2.67 -5.54
N LYS A 242 -17.76 3.96 -5.24
CA LYS A 242 -17.74 5.01 -6.27
C LYS A 242 -16.46 4.98 -7.12
N VAL A 243 -15.33 4.60 -6.52
CA VAL A 243 -14.05 4.51 -7.22
C VAL A 243 -13.97 3.26 -8.08
N LEU A 244 -14.38 2.11 -7.54
CA LEU A 244 -14.43 0.85 -8.28
C LEU A 244 -15.73 0.10 -7.92
N PRO A 245 -16.78 0.22 -8.75
CA PRO A 245 -18.09 -0.35 -8.45
C PRO A 245 -18.12 -1.87 -8.67
N GLY A 246 -18.99 -2.56 -7.93
CA GLY A 246 -19.30 -3.96 -8.16
C GLY A 246 -18.16 -4.94 -7.87
N THR A 247 -17.17 -4.55 -7.07
CA THR A 247 -16.04 -5.43 -6.75
C THR A 247 -16.46 -6.54 -5.80
N ARG A 248 -15.94 -7.76 -6.04
CA ARG A 248 -16.10 -8.88 -5.10
C ARG A 248 -15.56 -8.56 -3.70
N TYR A 249 -14.56 -7.69 -3.64
CA TYR A 249 -13.85 -7.34 -2.42
C TYR A 249 -14.72 -6.51 -1.47
N VAL A 250 -15.42 -5.49 -1.97
CA VAL A 250 -16.36 -4.72 -1.12
C VAL A 250 -17.51 -5.59 -0.65
N GLU A 251 -18.05 -6.44 -1.51
CA GLU A 251 -19.12 -7.38 -1.13
C GLU A 251 -18.67 -8.37 -0.06
N LEU A 252 -17.45 -8.89 -0.16
CA LEU A 252 -16.84 -9.72 0.89
C LEU A 252 -16.77 -8.96 2.22
N LEU A 253 -16.28 -7.72 2.21
CA LEU A 253 -16.19 -6.89 3.40
C LEU A 253 -17.56 -6.64 4.03
N LYS A 254 -18.58 -6.27 3.23
CA LYS A 254 -19.96 -6.12 3.72
C LYS A 254 -20.47 -7.39 4.40
N LYS A 255 -20.24 -8.58 3.80
CA LYS A 255 -20.60 -9.87 4.40
C LYS A 255 -19.85 -10.12 5.71
N MET A 256 -18.56 -9.79 5.79
CA MET A 256 -17.75 -9.91 7.00
C MET A 256 -18.23 -8.96 8.10
N ASN A 257 -18.48 -7.70 7.78
CA ASN A 257 -18.97 -6.71 8.73
C ASN A 257 -20.33 -7.17 9.32
N LYS A 258 -21.21 -7.80 8.52
CA LYS A 258 -22.49 -8.37 8.97
C LYS A 258 -22.34 -9.50 10.01
N ILE A 259 -21.27 -10.31 9.93
CA ILE A 259 -20.95 -11.34 10.94
C ILE A 259 -20.02 -10.85 12.05
N GLY A 260 -19.78 -9.53 12.13
CA GLY A 260 -19.05 -8.92 13.23
C GLY A 260 -17.53 -8.96 13.09
N TYR A 261 -16.99 -9.07 11.87
CA TYR A 261 -15.55 -9.07 11.61
C TYR A 261 -15.15 -7.94 10.66
N SER A 262 -14.01 -7.31 10.93
CA SER A 262 -13.40 -6.34 10.02
C SER A 262 -12.40 -6.99 9.06
N LEU A 263 -11.92 -6.21 8.09
CA LEU A 263 -10.72 -6.54 7.34
C LEU A 263 -9.51 -6.80 8.25
N PHE A 264 -9.38 -6.04 9.35
CA PHE A 264 -8.25 -6.21 10.25
C PHE A 264 -8.25 -7.58 10.93
N ASP A 265 -9.44 -8.08 11.27
CA ASP A 265 -9.63 -9.44 11.77
C ASP A 265 -9.25 -10.50 10.74
N TYR A 266 -9.67 -10.29 9.50
CA TYR A 266 -9.51 -11.26 8.42
C TYR A 266 -8.05 -11.44 7.98
N ASN A 267 -7.28 -10.36 8.05
CA ASN A 267 -5.85 -10.39 7.77
C ASN A 267 -5.03 -11.06 8.89
N MET A 268 -5.63 -11.40 10.04
CA MET A 268 -4.98 -12.25 11.04
C MET A 268 -5.20 -13.73 10.70
N ASN A 269 -4.14 -14.45 10.32
CA ASN A 269 -4.19 -15.88 10.00
C ASN A 269 -4.91 -16.71 11.08
N SER A 270 -4.71 -16.36 12.36
CA SER A 270 -5.36 -17.04 13.50
C SER A 270 -6.89 -16.90 13.54
N ARG A 271 -7.48 -15.95 12.81
CA ARG A 271 -8.92 -15.71 12.76
C ARG A 271 -9.55 -16.05 11.42
N ARG A 272 -8.77 -16.02 10.33
CA ARG A 272 -9.26 -16.18 8.96
C ARG A 272 -10.12 -17.42 8.76
N GLU A 273 -9.63 -18.61 9.11
CA GLU A 273 -10.39 -19.85 8.93
C GLU A 273 -11.75 -19.85 9.66
N LYS A 274 -11.82 -19.20 10.83
CA LYS A 274 -13.07 -19.06 11.59
C LYS A 274 -14.04 -18.13 10.87
N ILE A 275 -13.53 -17.07 10.24
CA ILE A 275 -14.33 -16.11 9.47
C ILE A 275 -14.85 -16.79 8.21
N ASP A 276 -14.00 -17.51 7.47
CA ASP A 276 -14.39 -18.26 6.27
C ASP A 276 -15.52 -19.26 6.56
N LYS A 277 -15.37 -20.05 7.64
CA LYS A 277 -16.42 -20.98 8.09
C LYS A 277 -17.75 -20.29 8.42
N LYS A 278 -17.73 -19.02 8.84
CA LYS A 278 -18.95 -18.25 9.10
C LYS A 278 -19.53 -17.64 7.83
N LEU A 279 -18.69 -17.23 6.87
CA LEU A 279 -19.12 -16.72 5.58
C LEU A 279 -19.86 -17.79 4.76
N LEU A 280 -19.42 -19.04 4.83
CA LEU A 280 -20.08 -20.18 4.17
C LEU A 280 -21.50 -20.50 4.68
N LYS A 281 -21.91 -19.92 5.82
CA LYS A 281 -23.24 -20.13 6.43
C LYS A 281 -24.24 -19.01 6.11
N GLN A 282 -23.81 -17.97 5.40
CA GLN A 282 -24.66 -16.86 4.95
C GLN A 282 -25.19 -17.12 3.54
#